data_AF-A0A7X7YI09-F1
#
_entry.id   AF-A0A7X7YI09-F1
#
_cell.length_a   1.000
_cell.length_b   1.000
_cell.length_c   1.000
_cell.angle_alpha   90.00
_cell.angle_beta   90.00
_cell.angle_gamma   90.00
#
_symmetry.space_group_name_H-M   'P 1'
#
loop_
_entity.id
_entity.type
_entity.pdbx_description
1 polymer ?
#
loop_
_entity_poly.entity_id
_entity_poly.type
_entity_poly.pdbx_seq_one_letter_code
_entity_poly.pdbx_strand_id
1 'polypeptide(L)'
;MKNDLDLKSGIELMILFLVLSPLVCAAEEKKADPAVTAPKISSEQDPLQSVQLPVKDTGEYWDLRSHAVTDLTAFITTKRAEFREKLDSATRFLAKEGLTLQFNQSKITLPDDPSIYAKVAGLKRDLPSSVKSNLSSQKMIDWEILVDFAMKYISLDGYDPAIVVDKEEIAYLKTSCETKEKYAQKARKELRAQLDKLVSMWLFLGTAEKQQAMADFFTAEQRQKKEAEAARIQQGRDAQREQERARREEQARLRQQRLNDRYNNRYYW
;
A
#
# COMPACT_ATOMS: atom_id res chain seq x y z
N MET A 1 20.14 0.99 15.80
CA MET A 1 18.68 1.13 15.97
C MET A 1 18.23 2.39 15.25
N LYS A 2 18.08 2.35 13.92
CA LYS A 2 17.74 3.53 13.11
C LYS A 2 16.63 3.16 12.12
N ASN A 3 15.54 3.93 12.19
CA ASN A 3 14.61 4.26 11.10
C ASN A 3 13.59 3.24 10.55
N ASP A 4 13.11 2.26 11.33
CA ASP A 4 11.86 1.56 10.98
C ASP A 4 10.59 2.46 11.10
N LEU A 5 10.76 3.71 11.54
CA LEU A 5 9.70 4.73 11.64
C LEU A 5 9.51 5.57 10.35
N ASP A 6 10.37 5.45 9.34
CA ASP A 6 10.33 6.34 8.16
C ASP A 6 9.53 5.79 6.98
N LEU A 7 9.55 4.48 6.73
CA LEU A 7 8.82 3.92 5.59
C LEU A 7 7.30 4.04 5.79
N LYS A 8 6.78 3.74 6.99
CA LYS A 8 5.35 3.89 7.28
C LYS A 8 4.86 5.34 7.17
N SER A 9 5.68 6.30 7.57
CA SER A 9 5.33 7.73 7.53
C SER A 9 5.37 8.26 6.09
N GLY A 10 6.38 7.87 5.29
CA GLY A 10 6.42 8.12 3.84
C GLY A 10 5.29 7.41 3.08
N ILE A 11 4.89 6.21 3.53
CA ILE A 11 3.75 5.43 3.03
C ILE A 11 2.41 6.11 3.35
N GLU A 12 2.23 6.68 4.54
CA GLU A 12 1.05 7.46 4.92
C GLU A 12 0.93 8.74 4.08
N LEU A 13 2.06 9.42 3.83
CA LEU A 13 2.19 10.51 2.85
C LEU A 13 1.79 10.04 1.45
N MET A 14 2.33 8.92 0.98
CA MET A 14 2.08 8.34 -0.35
C MET A 14 0.63 7.93 -0.58
N ILE A 15 -0.06 7.36 0.42
CA ILE A 15 -1.50 7.11 0.34
C ILE A 15 -2.19 8.45 0.11
N LEU A 16 -1.81 9.49 0.83
CA LEU A 16 -2.39 10.81 0.64
C LEU A 16 -2.08 11.39 -0.75
N PHE A 17 -0.88 11.20 -1.30
CA PHE A 17 -0.53 11.62 -2.67
C PHE A 17 -1.28 10.83 -3.77
N LEU A 18 -1.56 9.53 -3.56
CA LEU A 18 -2.26 8.67 -4.53
C LEU A 18 -3.78 8.93 -4.61
N VAL A 19 -4.32 9.63 -3.62
CA VAL A 19 -5.74 9.68 -3.27
C VAL A 19 -6.41 11.02 -3.60
N LEU A 20 -5.77 11.90 -4.36
CA LEU A 20 -6.26 13.26 -4.62
C LEU A 20 -6.54 13.55 -6.09
N SER A 21 -7.23 12.65 -6.81
CA SER A 21 -7.38 12.85 -8.26
C SER A 21 -8.74 12.39 -8.82
N PRO A 22 -9.62 13.30 -9.26
CA PRO A 22 -10.68 12.97 -10.20
C PRO A 22 -10.14 12.82 -11.64
N LEU A 23 -10.78 11.95 -12.40
CA LEU A 23 -10.52 11.68 -13.81
C LEU A 23 -11.14 12.80 -14.66
N VAL A 24 -10.33 13.65 -15.30
CA VAL A 24 -10.82 14.49 -16.40
C VAL A 24 -9.96 14.26 -17.63
N CYS A 25 -10.55 13.54 -18.59
CA CYS A 25 -10.19 13.67 -20.00
C CYS A 25 -10.59 15.08 -20.47
N ALA A 26 -9.65 15.75 -21.16
CA ALA A 26 -9.82 16.94 -22.01
C ALA A 26 -10.23 18.27 -21.33
N ALA A 27 -9.36 19.28 -21.45
CA ALA A 27 -9.58 20.48 -22.29
C ALA A 27 -8.69 21.67 -21.84
N GLU A 28 -7.96 22.20 -22.82
CA GLU A 28 -7.39 23.56 -22.99
C GLU A 28 -6.82 24.34 -21.79
N GLU A 29 -5.52 24.64 -21.92
CA GLU A 29 -4.78 25.65 -21.19
C GLU A 29 -5.49 27.01 -21.21
N LYS A 30 -5.94 27.48 -20.04
CA LYS A 30 -6.04 28.92 -19.77
C LYS A 30 -4.90 29.34 -18.83
N LYS A 31 -3.99 30.14 -19.40
CA LYS A 31 -2.97 30.92 -18.69
C LYS A 31 -3.60 31.76 -17.56
N ALA A 32 -2.95 31.78 -16.41
CA ALA A 32 -3.00 32.92 -15.49
C ALA A 32 -1.69 33.04 -14.69
N ASP A 33 -1.20 34.27 -14.66
CA ASP A 33 0.09 34.78 -14.16
C ASP A 33 0.24 34.79 -12.62
N PRO A 34 1.47 35.04 -12.10
CA PRO A 34 1.87 34.82 -10.72
C PRO A 34 1.63 36.04 -9.82
N ALA A 35 1.29 35.81 -8.56
CA ALA A 35 1.78 36.53 -7.36
C ALA A 35 0.76 36.47 -6.23
N VAL A 36 1.06 35.69 -5.17
CA VAL A 36 0.72 36.07 -3.79
C VAL A 36 1.83 35.54 -2.89
N THR A 37 2.57 36.46 -2.28
CA THR A 37 3.57 36.23 -1.25
C THR A 37 2.87 35.82 0.04
N ALA A 38 3.11 34.60 0.53
CA ALA A 38 2.68 34.15 1.86
C ALA A 38 3.88 34.14 2.83
N PRO A 39 3.67 34.44 4.13
CA PRO A 39 4.73 34.84 5.05
C PRO A 39 5.65 33.68 5.44
N LYS A 40 6.95 34.00 5.56
CA LYS A 40 7.99 33.14 6.14
C LYS A 40 7.66 32.90 7.63
N ILE A 41 7.07 31.75 7.93
CA ILE A 41 7.13 31.16 9.26
C ILE A 41 8.23 30.11 9.20
N SER A 42 9.24 30.28 10.04
CA SER A 42 10.40 29.42 10.22
C SER A 42 10.00 27.97 10.44
N SER A 43 9.95 27.17 9.38
CA SER A 43 9.79 25.72 9.45
C SER A 43 11.17 25.07 9.61
N GLU A 44 11.26 24.09 10.50
CA GLU A 44 12.26 23.02 10.38
C GLU A 44 12.38 22.62 8.89
N GLN A 45 13.60 22.70 8.34
CA GLN A 45 13.84 22.43 6.93
C GLN A 45 13.38 21.00 6.62
N ASP A 46 12.36 20.87 5.77
CA ASP A 46 11.91 19.58 5.28
C ASP A 46 13.10 18.93 4.54
N PRO A 47 13.64 17.79 5.02
CA PRO A 47 14.85 17.18 4.47
C PRO A 47 14.71 16.80 3.00
N LEU A 48 13.48 16.65 2.49
CA LEU A 48 13.20 16.39 1.07
C LEU A 48 13.41 17.62 0.17
N GLN A 49 13.34 18.84 0.72
CA GLN A 49 13.60 20.06 -0.07
C GLN A 49 15.10 20.25 -0.34
N SER A 50 15.98 19.69 0.50
CA SER A 50 17.43 19.77 0.32
C SER A 50 18.01 18.74 -0.65
N VAL A 51 17.24 17.73 -1.06
CA VAL A 51 17.71 16.68 -1.99
C VAL A 51 17.71 17.21 -3.42
N GLN A 52 18.89 17.27 -4.02
CA GLN A 52 19.05 17.55 -5.45
C GLN A 52 18.92 16.24 -6.23
N LEU A 53 18.02 16.21 -7.20
CA LEU A 53 17.86 15.07 -8.10
C LEU A 53 18.87 15.17 -9.25
N PRO A 54 19.30 14.02 -9.83
CA PRO A 54 20.13 14.01 -11.04
C PRO A 54 19.46 14.77 -12.19
N VAL A 55 20.28 15.28 -13.11
CA VAL A 55 19.80 16.03 -14.29
C VAL A 55 18.92 15.13 -15.16
N LYS A 56 17.79 15.67 -15.64
CA LYS A 56 16.88 14.91 -16.52
C LYS A 56 17.61 14.36 -17.75
N ASP A 57 17.18 13.19 -18.17
CA ASP A 57 17.71 12.45 -19.32
C ASP A 57 19.17 11.96 -19.20
N THR A 58 19.78 12.03 -18.01
CA THR A 58 21.03 11.29 -17.74
C THR A 58 20.75 9.83 -17.37
N GLY A 59 21.78 8.99 -17.47
CA GLY A 59 21.69 7.59 -17.01
C GLY A 59 21.33 7.48 -15.53
N GLU A 60 21.95 8.30 -14.68
CA GLU A 60 21.68 8.37 -13.24
C GLU A 60 20.21 8.73 -12.95
N TYR A 61 19.63 9.66 -13.73
CA TYR A 61 18.23 10.04 -13.60
C TYR A 61 17.31 8.87 -13.94
N TRP A 62 17.53 8.20 -15.06
CA TRP A 62 16.68 7.08 -15.50
C TRP A 62 16.81 5.86 -14.59
N ASP A 63 17.99 5.63 -14.02
CA ASP A 63 18.22 4.58 -13.03
C ASP A 63 17.47 4.87 -11.72
N LEU A 64 17.68 6.05 -11.13
CA LEU A 64 16.98 6.49 -9.92
C LEU A 64 15.45 6.47 -10.11
N ARG A 65 14.97 6.97 -11.26
CA ARG A 65 13.55 6.97 -11.60
C ARG A 65 13.01 5.55 -11.77
N SER A 66 13.75 4.65 -12.41
CA SER A 66 13.36 3.25 -12.57
C SER A 66 13.19 2.56 -11.21
N HIS A 67 14.07 2.82 -10.25
CA HIS A 67 13.96 2.35 -8.87
C HIS A 67 12.75 2.96 -8.15
N ALA A 68 12.58 4.27 -8.22
CA ALA A 68 11.42 4.96 -7.67
C ALA A 68 10.10 4.42 -8.20
N VAL A 69 9.98 4.24 -9.51
CA VAL A 69 8.78 3.67 -10.14
C VAL A 69 8.55 2.23 -9.71
N THR A 70 9.60 1.41 -9.55
CA THR A 70 9.46 0.04 -9.01
C THR A 70 8.86 0.05 -7.61
N ASP A 71 9.40 0.87 -6.71
CA ASP A 71 8.94 0.93 -5.31
C ASP A 71 7.52 1.49 -5.21
N LEU A 72 7.24 2.56 -5.97
CA LEU A 72 5.89 3.11 -6.14
C LEU A 72 4.92 2.05 -6.65
N THR A 73 5.32 1.24 -7.63
CA THR A 73 4.47 0.19 -8.21
C THR A 73 4.13 -0.90 -7.20
N ALA A 74 5.13 -1.40 -6.47
CA ALA A 74 4.94 -2.40 -5.43
C ALA A 74 4.00 -1.87 -4.33
N PHE A 75 4.21 -0.62 -3.95
CA PHE A 75 3.38 0.07 -2.96
C PHE A 75 1.93 0.23 -3.42
N ILE A 76 1.70 0.81 -4.61
CA ILE A 76 0.37 1.01 -5.19
C ILE A 76 -0.35 -0.32 -5.32
N THR A 77 0.34 -1.38 -5.76
CA THR A 77 -0.22 -2.72 -5.92
C THR A 77 -0.68 -3.30 -4.58
N THR A 78 0.12 -3.13 -3.54
CA THR A 78 -0.21 -3.57 -2.17
C THR A 78 -1.42 -2.82 -1.65
N LYS A 79 -1.44 -1.49 -1.78
CA LYS A 79 -2.58 -0.66 -1.35
C LYS A 79 -3.83 -0.96 -2.13
N ARG A 80 -3.73 -1.20 -3.44
CA ARG A 80 -4.87 -1.65 -4.26
C ARG A 80 -5.47 -2.95 -3.72
N ALA A 81 -4.66 -3.90 -3.26
CA ALA A 81 -5.19 -5.12 -2.63
C ALA A 81 -5.88 -4.81 -1.29
N GLU A 82 -5.26 -4.00 -0.42
CA GLU A 82 -5.84 -3.60 0.86
C GLU A 82 -7.19 -2.87 0.70
N PHE A 83 -7.26 -1.91 -0.23
CA PHE A 83 -8.48 -1.14 -0.48
C PHE A 83 -9.56 -1.96 -1.17
N ARG A 84 -9.20 -2.94 -2.01
CA ARG A 84 -10.15 -3.92 -2.53
C ARG A 84 -10.79 -4.73 -1.40
N GLU A 85 -10.00 -5.24 -0.45
CA GLU A 85 -10.56 -5.97 0.69
C GLU A 85 -11.45 -5.09 1.56
N LYS A 86 -11.04 -3.83 1.81
CA LYS A 86 -11.89 -2.86 2.53
C LYS A 86 -13.19 -2.58 1.79
N LEU A 87 -13.15 -2.46 0.46
CA LEU A 87 -14.33 -2.24 -0.37
C LEU A 87 -15.29 -3.44 -0.31
N ASP A 88 -14.76 -4.65 -0.35
CA ASP A 88 -15.56 -5.88 -0.20
C ASP A 88 -16.19 -5.92 1.20
N SER A 89 -15.43 -5.55 2.24
CA SER A 89 -15.91 -5.42 3.61
C SER A 89 -17.02 -4.36 3.75
N ALA A 90 -16.86 -3.19 3.14
CA ALA A 90 -17.86 -2.12 3.13
C ALA A 90 -19.15 -2.58 2.44
N THR A 91 -19.01 -3.32 1.34
CA THR A 91 -20.15 -3.91 0.62
C THR A 91 -20.88 -4.94 1.49
N ARG A 92 -20.15 -5.79 2.22
CA ARG A 92 -20.74 -6.73 3.18
C ARG A 92 -21.44 -6.01 4.33
N PHE A 93 -20.87 -4.93 4.83
CA PHE A 93 -21.50 -4.08 5.85
C PHE A 93 -22.84 -3.51 5.35
N LEU A 94 -22.87 -2.89 4.16
CA LEU A 94 -24.11 -2.37 3.58
C LEU A 94 -25.15 -3.48 3.35
N ALA A 95 -24.72 -4.68 2.95
CA ALA A 95 -25.61 -5.83 2.80
C ALA A 95 -26.19 -6.29 4.13
N LYS A 96 -25.36 -6.35 5.19
CA LYS A 96 -25.79 -6.71 6.55
C LYS A 96 -26.81 -5.71 7.10
N GLU A 97 -26.63 -4.43 6.82
CA GLU A 97 -27.54 -3.35 7.25
C GLU A 97 -28.77 -3.21 6.32
N GLY A 98 -28.89 -4.02 5.26
CA GLY A 98 -30.00 -3.93 4.30
C GLY A 98 -29.99 -2.65 3.43
N LEU A 99 -28.85 -1.97 3.35
CA LEU A 99 -28.70 -0.65 2.71
C LEU A 99 -28.25 -0.72 1.24
N THR A 100 -27.91 -1.90 0.73
CA THR A 100 -27.34 -2.08 -0.62
C THR A 100 -28.19 -1.47 -1.74
N LEU A 101 -29.52 -1.68 -1.70
CA LEU A 101 -30.42 -1.15 -2.73
C LEU A 101 -30.48 0.38 -2.71
N GLN A 102 -30.55 0.98 -1.51
CA GLN A 102 -30.58 2.43 -1.33
C GLN A 102 -29.27 3.07 -1.79
N PHE A 103 -28.13 2.45 -1.47
CA PHE A 103 -26.82 2.91 -1.94
C PHE A 103 -26.73 2.90 -3.48
N ASN A 104 -27.15 1.81 -4.13
CA ASN A 104 -27.09 1.69 -5.59
C ASN A 104 -27.99 2.70 -6.33
N GLN A 105 -29.05 3.19 -5.67
CA GLN A 105 -29.94 4.22 -6.20
C GLN A 105 -29.48 5.64 -5.85
N SER A 106 -28.57 5.78 -4.89
CA SER A 106 -28.07 7.07 -4.45
C SER A 106 -27.07 7.66 -5.44
N LYS A 107 -27.18 8.96 -5.70
CA LYS A 107 -26.17 9.72 -6.46
C LYS A 107 -25.35 10.53 -5.47
N ILE A 108 -24.15 10.06 -5.16
CA ILE A 108 -23.26 10.70 -4.21
C ILE A 108 -22.22 11.49 -4.98
N THR A 109 -22.13 12.78 -4.68
CA THR A 109 -21.09 13.64 -5.25
C THR A 109 -19.85 13.49 -4.38
N LEU A 110 -18.74 13.13 -5.01
CA LEU A 110 -17.47 12.98 -4.31
C LEU A 110 -16.84 14.35 -4.06
N PRO A 111 -16.46 14.66 -2.81
CA PRO A 111 -15.72 15.87 -2.49
C PRO A 111 -14.26 15.73 -2.94
N ASP A 112 -13.64 16.82 -3.37
CA ASP A 112 -12.20 16.86 -3.69
C ASP A 112 -11.32 17.01 -2.44
N ASP A 113 -11.90 17.01 -1.23
CA ASP A 113 -11.18 17.22 0.03
C ASP A 113 -10.32 16.01 0.44
N PRO A 114 -8.97 16.16 0.50
CA PRO A 114 -8.04 15.13 0.98
C PRO A 114 -8.39 14.50 2.33
N SER A 115 -8.96 15.30 3.24
CA SER A 115 -9.16 14.89 4.63
C SER A 115 -10.18 13.76 4.75
N ILE A 116 -11.21 13.78 3.90
CA ILE A 116 -12.28 12.77 3.87
C ILE A 116 -11.70 11.44 3.43
N TYR A 117 -10.87 11.45 2.40
CA TYR A 117 -10.23 10.25 1.92
C TYR A 117 -9.25 9.65 2.93
N ALA A 118 -8.46 10.49 3.62
CA ALA A 118 -7.56 10.04 4.68
C ALA A 118 -8.32 9.37 5.83
N LYS A 119 -9.47 9.94 6.21
CA LYS A 119 -10.35 9.37 7.22
C LYS A 119 -10.90 8.00 6.81
N VAL A 120 -11.39 7.86 5.57
CA VAL A 120 -11.89 6.57 5.04
C VAL A 120 -10.78 5.53 4.89
N ALA A 121 -9.56 5.98 4.56
CA ALA A 121 -8.38 5.14 4.56
C ALA A 121 -7.98 4.64 5.97
N GLY A 122 -8.52 5.24 7.04
CA GLY A 122 -8.20 4.90 8.42
C GLY A 122 -6.85 5.46 8.88
N LEU A 123 -6.40 6.57 8.27
CA LEU A 123 -5.18 7.27 8.67
C LEU A 123 -5.46 8.03 9.96
N LYS A 124 -4.80 7.63 11.05
CA LYS A 124 -4.99 8.19 12.40
C LYS A 124 -4.22 9.48 12.66
N ARG A 125 -3.29 9.84 11.78
CA ARG A 125 -2.45 11.03 11.94
C ARG A 125 -3.00 12.20 11.14
N ASP A 126 -3.07 13.33 11.82
CA ASP A 126 -3.09 14.63 11.16
C ASP A 126 -1.90 14.73 10.20
N LEU A 127 -2.18 15.17 8.98
CA LEU A 127 -1.16 15.46 7.98
C LEU A 127 -0.03 16.30 8.58
N PRO A 128 1.26 15.99 8.31
CA PRO A 128 2.36 16.88 8.65
C PRO A 128 2.08 18.27 8.06
N SER A 129 2.37 19.32 8.82
CA SER A 129 2.07 20.71 8.44
C SER A 129 2.69 21.12 7.11
N SER A 130 3.85 20.53 6.75
CA SER A 130 4.53 20.71 5.45
C SER A 130 3.74 20.17 4.25
N VAL A 131 2.89 19.17 4.49
CA VAL A 131 2.01 18.59 3.48
C VAL A 131 0.70 19.37 3.43
N LYS A 132 0.17 19.79 4.59
CA LYS A 132 -1.02 20.67 4.65
C LYS A 132 -0.80 21.98 3.91
N SER A 133 0.38 22.62 4.03
CA SER A 133 0.68 23.88 3.36
C SER A 133 0.77 23.74 1.83
N ASN A 134 1.42 22.68 1.33
CA ASN A 134 1.50 22.37 -0.11
C ASN A 134 0.14 21.92 -0.69
N LEU A 135 -0.70 21.24 0.10
CA LEU A 135 -2.03 20.78 -0.32
C LEU A 135 -3.12 21.85 -0.26
N SER A 136 -2.96 22.88 0.60
CA SER A 136 -3.99 23.89 0.84
C SER A 136 -4.33 24.77 -0.38
N SER A 137 -3.52 24.73 -1.43
CA SER A 137 -3.66 25.60 -2.60
C SER A 137 -3.66 24.88 -3.96
N GLN A 138 -3.49 23.55 -4.01
CA GLN A 138 -3.30 22.84 -5.28
C GLN A 138 -4.38 21.81 -5.59
N LYS A 139 -4.99 22.00 -6.76
CA LYS A 139 -5.58 20.94 -7.57
C LYS A 139 -4.51 19.88 -7.85
N MET A 140 -4.78 18.63 -7.49
CA MET A 140 -4.19 17.36 -7.97
C MET A 140 -2.66 17.27 -8.11
N ILE A 141 -2.06 16.23 -7.51
CA ILE A 141 -0.61 15.99 -7.63
C ILE A 141 -0.33 15.09 -8.85
N ASP A 142 0.42 15.65 -9.79
CA ASP A 142 0.82 14.99 -11.04
C ASP A 142 1.68 13.74 -10.76
N TRP A 143 1.61 12.76 -11.67
CA TRP A 143 2.46 11.57 -11.63
C TRP A 143 3.94 11.94 -11.54
N GLU A 144 4.37 12.96 -12.29
CA GLU A 144 5.75 13.45 -12.26
C GLU A 144 6.17 13.94 -10.87
N ILE A 145 5.29 14.68 -10.18
CA ILE A 145 5.57 15.16 -8.82
C ILE A 145 5.66 13.99 -7.83
N LEU A 146 4.81 12.96 -8.00
CA LEU A 146 4.86 11.76 -7.17
C LEU A 146 6.15 10.97 -7.38
N VAL A 147 6.60 10.84 -8.64
CA VAL A 147 7.85 10.17 -8.97
C VAL A 147 9.05 10.95 -8.45
N ASP A 148 9.08 12.28 -8.63
CA ASP A 148 10.14 13.13 -8.08
C ASP A 148 10.22 13.03 -6.55
N PHE A 149 9.06 12.96 -5.87
CA PHE A 149 9.00 12.75 -4.43
C PHE A 149 9.60 11.39 -4.03
N ALA A 150 9.24 10.32 -4.75
CA ALA A 150 9.78 8.98 -4.50
C ALA A 150 11.29 8.90 -4.77
N MET A 151 11.77 9.54 -5.84
CA MET A 151 13.20 9.64 -6.15
C MET A 151 13.95 10.33 -5.02
N LYS A 152 13.44 11.47 -4.52
CA LYS A 152 14.05 12.19 -3.39
C LYS A 152 14.09 11.35 -2.11
N TYR A 153 13.01 10.59 -1.85
CA TYR A 153 12.94 9.71 -0.70
C TYR A 153 13.98 8.58 -0.77
N ILE A 154 14.09 7.93 -1.93
CA ILE A 154 15.06 6.86 -2.16
C ILE A 154 16.50 7.39 -2.04
N SER A 155 16.77 8.59 -2.55
CA SER A 155 18.07 9.25 -2.35
C SER A 155 18.35 9.57 -0.88
N LEU A 156 17.35 9.99 -0.08
CA LEU A 156 17.51 10.18 1.37
C LEU A 156 17.77 8.88 2.13
N ASP A 157 17.19 7.77 1.66
CA ASP A 157 17.42 6.44 2.22
C ASP A 157 18.82 5.89 1.89
N GLY A 158 19.61 6.67 1.13
CA GLY A 158 21.02 6.39 0.84
C GLY A 158 21.26 5.61 -0.45
N TYR A 159 20.26 5.54 -1.34
CA TYR A 159 20.45 4.98 -2.67
C TYR A 159 21.24 5.94 -3.57
N ASP A 160 22.34 5.44 -4.13
CA ASP A 160 23.21 6.15 -5.06
C ASP A 160 23.00 5.59 -6.48
N PRO A 161 22.52 6.40 -7.44
CA PRO A 161 22.21 5.92 -8.78
C PRO A 161 23.46 5.52 -9.58
N ALA A 162 23.31 4.50 -10.42
CA ALA A 162 24.39 4.04 -11.28
C ALA A 162 24.74 5.08 -12.35
N ILE A 163 26.04 5.32 -12.52
CA ILE A 163 26.56 6.17 -13.59
C ILE A 163 26.52 5.39 -14.91
N VAL A 164 25.46 5.60 -15.69
CA VAL A 164 25.31 5.01 -17.01
C VAL A 164 25.61 6.08 -18.07
N VAL A 165 26.68 5.85 -18.84
CA VAL A 165 27.16 6.79 -19.87
C VAL A 165 26.86 6.29 -21.28
N ASP A 166 26.64 4.98 -21.45
CA ASP A 166 26.31 4.39 -22.74
C ASP A 166 24.89 4.76 -23.20
N LYS A 167 24.76 5.19 -24.45
CA LYS A 167 23.50 5.69 -24.99
C LYS A 167 22.47 4.58 -25.21
N GLU A 168 22.91 3.38 -25.56
CA GLU A 168 22.01 2.24 -25.78
C GLU A 168 21.46 1.74 -24.44
N GLU A 169 22.30 1.66 -23.41
CA GLU A 169 21.88 1.36 -22.04
C GLU A 169 20.91 2.42 -21.47
N ILE A 170 21.17 3.72 -21.67
CA ILE A 170 20.24 4.79 -21.27
C ILE A 170 18.88 4.64 -21.97
N ALA A 171 18.87 4.35 -23.28
CA ALA A 171 17.64 4.14 -24.03
C ALA A 171 16.85 2.91 -23.55
N TYR A 172 17.55 1.83 -23.17
CA TYR A 172 16.95 0.65 -22.57
C TYR A 172 16.33 0.97 -21.19
N LEU A 173 17.07 1.68 -20.32
CA LEU A 173 16.58 2.09 -19.00
C LEU A 173 15.33 2.95 -19.12
N LYS A 174 15.33 3.92 -20.04
CA LYS A 174 14.17 4.76 -20.33
C LYS A 174 12.97 3.91 -20.75
N THR A 175 13.13 3.02 -21.72
CA THR A 175 12.05 2.16 -22.22
C THR A 175 11.49 1.23 -21.13
N SER A 176 12.38 0.67 -20.31
CA SER A 176 12.02 -0.16 -19.16
C SER A 176 11.24 0.64 -18.12
N CYS A 177 11.70 1.85 -17.79
CA CYS A 177 11.03 2.78 -16.88
C CYS A 177 9.63 3.13 -17.39
N GLU A 178 9.49 3.58 -18.64
CA GLU A 178 8.20 3.92 -19.26
C GLU A 178 7.20 2.74 -19.24
N THR A 179 7.70 1.52 -19.40
CA THR A 179 6.86 0.30 -19.32
C THR A 179 6.34 0.07 -17.91
N LYS A 180 7.20 0.22 -16.89
CA LYS A 180 6.80 0.14 -15.48
C LYS A 180 5.81 1.25 -15.12
N GLU A 181 6.04 2.47 -15.59
CA GLU A 181 5.15 3.60 -15.35
C GLU A 181 3.75 3.38 -15.90
N LYS A 182 3.62 2.85 -17.13
CA LYS A 182 2.31 2.50 -17.69
C LYS A 182 1.53 1.56 -16.79
N TYR A 183 2.19 0.55 -16.22
CA TYR A 183 1.57 -0.36 -15.27
C TYR A 183 1.22 0.35 -13.95
N ALA A 184 2.14 1.12 -13.39
CA ALA A 184 1.96 1.85 -12.14
C ALA A 184 0.78 2.83 -12.22
N GLN A 185 0.66 3.57 -13.34
CA GLN A 185 -0.45 4.48 -13.60
C GLN A 185 -1.79 3.73 -13.74
N LYS A 186 -1.81 2.56 -14.37
CA LYS A 186 -3.01 1.70 -14.39
C LYS A 186 -3.41 1.28 -12.98
N ALA A 187 -2.46 0.77 -12.19
CA ALA A 187 -2.72 0.37 -10.81
C ALA A 187 -3.18 1.54 -9.94
N ARG A 188 -2.63 2.74 -10.15
CA ARG A 188 -3.06 3.99 -9.49
C ARG A 188 -4.51 4.33 -9.82
N LYS A 189 -4.92 4.23 -11.10
CA LYS A 189 -6.31 4.48 -11.52
C LYS A 189 -7.29 3.50 -10.87
N GLU A 190 -6.92 2.22 -10.78
CA GLU A 190 -7.75 1.20 -10.14
C GLU A 190 -7.87 1.43 -8.63
N LEU A 191 -6.74 1.70 -7.94
CA LEU A 191 -6.71 2.05 -6.53
C LEU A 191 -7.60 3.27 -6.25
N ARG A 192 -7.52 4.29 -7.11
CA ARG A 192 -8.34 5.49 -7.00
C ARG A 192 -9.83 5.17 -7.10
N ALA A 193 -10.24 4.43 -8.13
CA ALA A 193 -11.64 4.04 -8.31
C ALA A 193 -12.21 3.24 -7.12
N GLN A 194 -11.39 2.36 -6.53
CA GLN A 194 -11.78 1.61 -5.33
C GLN A 194 -11.99 2.55 -4.14
N LEU A 195 -11.09 3.50 -3.95
CA LEU A 195 -11.19 4.44 -2.86
C LEU A 195 -12.36 5.42 -3.04
N ASP A 196 -12.59 5.92 -4.25
CA ASP A 196 -13.74 6.76 -4.57
C ASP A 196 -15.06 6.05 -4.25
N LYS A 197 -15.15 4.75 -4.55
CA LYS A 197 -16.30 3.94 -4.20
C LYS A 197 -16.45 3.76 -2.68
N LEU A 198 -15.34 3.53 -1.97
CA LEU A 198 -15.33 3.47 -0.51
C LEU A 198 -15.76 4.79 0.14
N VAL A 199 -15.28 5.93 -0.36
CA VAL A 199 -15.70 7.26 0.12
C VAL A 199 -17.17 7.50 -0.17
N SER A 200 -17.66 7.10 -1.35
CA SER A 200 -19.09 7.16 -1.66
C SER A 200 -19.90 6.37 -0.63
N MET A 201 -19.51 5.12 -0.32
CA MET A 201 -20.18 4.32 0.71
C MET A 201 -20.11 4.97 2.09
N TRP A 202 -18.98 5.58 2.45
CA TRP A 202 -18.81 6.28 3.72
C TRP A 202 -19.71 7.51 3.84
N LEU A 203 -19.80 8.32 2.78
CA LEU A 203 -20.63 9.52 2.72
C LEU A 203 -22.12 9.16 2.68
N PHE A 204 -22.49 8.06 2.01
CA PHE A 204 -23.85 7.53 1.99
C PHE A 204 -24.42 7.31 3.39
N LEU A 205 -23.61 6.77 4.29
CA LEU A 205 -24.03 6.49 5.66
C LEU A 205 -24.44 7.75 6.41
N GLY A 206 -23.87 8.91 6.04
CA GLY A 206 -24.31 10.25 6.42
C GLY A 206 -24.11 10.64 7.89
N THR A 207 -24.23 9.69 8.82
CA THR A 207 -24.12 9.91 10.26
C THR A 207 -22.80 9.38 10.81
N ALA A 208 -22.24 10.09 11.79
CA ALA A 208 -21.00 9.70 12.45
C ALA A 208 -21.10 8.31 13.09
N GLU A 209 -22.25 7.95 13.65
CA GLU A 209 -22.51 6.65 14.26
C GLU A 209 -22.42 5.50 13.26
N LYS A 210 -23.08 5.63 12.09
CA LYS A 210 -23.04 4.58 11.05
C LYS A 210 -21.65 4.46 10.43
N GLN A 211 -20.99 5.59 10.22
CA GLN A 211 -19.60 5.65 9.77
C GLN A 211 -18.65 4.96 10.74
N GLN A 212 -18.80 5.21 12.04
CA GLN A 212 -18.03 4.54 13.08
C GLN A 212 -18.34 3.04 13.13
N ALA A 213 -19.62 2.65 13.02
CA ALA A 213 -20.01 1.24 12.96
C ALA A 213 -19.37 0.49 11.79
N MET A 214 -19.24 1.12 10.62
CA MET A 214 -18.52 0.55 9.48
C MET A 214 -17.02 0.40 9.77
N ALA A 215 -16.39 1.40 10.41
CA ALA A 215 -14.98 1.31 10.81
C ALA A 215 -14.72 0.22 11.85
N ASP A 216 -15.64 0.05 12.81
CA ASP A 216 -15.60 -1.00 13.82
C ASP A 216 -15.80 -2.38 13.18
N PHE A 217 -16.69 -2.48 12.18
CA PHE A 217 -16.88 -3.68 11.38
C PHE A 217 -15.60 -4.11 10.66
N PHE A 218 -14.87 -3.17 10.04
CA PHE A 218 -13.57 -3.46 9.41
C PHE A 218 -12.56 -4.01 10.42
N THR A 219 -12.52 -3.41 11.61
CA THR A 219 -11.61 -3.83 12.69
C THR A 219 -11.96 -5.23 13.20
N ALA A 220 -13.24 -5.53 13.33
CA ALA A 220 -13.73 -6.85 13.75
C ALA A 220 -13.39 -7.93 12.71
N GLU A 221 -13.62 -7.68 11.42
CA GLU A 221 -13.26 -8.63 10.36
C GLU A 221 -11.75 -8.90 10.32
N GLN A 222 -10.91 -7.87 10.52
CA GLN A 222 -9.46 -8.07 10.61
C GLN A 222 -9.05 -8.93 11.80
N ARG A 223 -9.69 -8.76 12.96
CA ARG A 223 -9.44 -9.60 14.14
C ARG A 223 -9.81 -11.05 13.86
N GLN A 224 -10.99 -11.29 13.29
CA GLN A 224 -11.44 -12.63 12.93
C GLN A 224 -10.51 -13.31 11.91
N LYS A 225 -10.02 -12.58 10.90
CA LYS A 225 -9.03 -13.11 9.95
C LYS A 225 -7.73 -13.56 10.66
N LYS A 226 -7.21 -12.73 11.56
CA LYS A 226 -5.99 -13.04 12.33
C LYS A 226 -6.18 -14.25 13.26
N GLU A 227 -7.33 -14.33 13.92
CA GLU A 227 -7.67 -15.48 14.77
C GLU A 227 -7.80 -16.76 13.96
N ALA A 228 -8.48 -16.71 12.80
CA ALA A 228 -8.61 -17.85 11.89
C ALA A 228 -7.26 -18.30 11.32
N GLU A 229 -6.38 -17.37 10.97
CA GLU A 229 -5.03 -17.67 10.50
C GLU A 229 -4.18 -18.31 11.61
N ALA A 230 -4.19 -17.74 12.82
CA ALA A 230 -3.50 -18.31 13.98
C ALA A 230 -4.00 -19.72 14.30
N ALA A 231 -5.31 -19.96 14.22
CA ALA A 231 -5.90 -21.28 14.40
C ALA A 231 -5.44 -22.28 13.33
N ARG A 232 -5.35 -21.87 12.05
CA ARG A 232 -4.83 -22.73 10.97
C ARG A 232 -3.36 -23.08 11.16
N ILE A 233 -2.54 -22.12 11.57
CA ILE A 233 -1.12 -22.36 11.86
C ILE A 233 -0.98 -23.35 13.02
N GLN A 234 -1.79 -23.18 14.08
CA GLN A 234 -1.79 -24.07 15.22
C GLN A 234 -2.21 -25.50 14.84
N GLN A 235 -3.29 -25.66 14.07
CA GLN A 235 -3.72 -26.96 13.53
C GLN A 235 -2.62 -27.61 12.68
N GLY A 236 -1.93 -26.85 11.83
CA GLY A 236 -0.80 -27.36 11.06
C GLY A 236 0.35 -27.87 11.93
N ARG A 237 0.69 -27.14 13.00
CA ARG A 237 1.71 -27.56 13.97
C ARG A 237 1.29 -28.79 14.77
N ASP A 238 0.02 -28.90 15.12
CA ASP A 238 -0.51 -30.05 15.86
C ASP A 238 -0.53 -31.31 14.99
N ALA A 239 -0.95 -31.19 13.73
CA ALA A 239 -0.88 -32.27 12.75
C ALA A 239 0.58 -32.73 12.50
N GLN A 240 1.54 -31.81 12.41
CA GLN A 240 2.97 -32.17 12.31
C GLN A 240 3.48 -32.89 13.55
N ARG A 241 3.09 -32.43 14.75
CA ARG A 241 3.46 -33.08 16.01
C ARG A 241 2.86 -34.49 16.11
N GLU A 242 1.65 -34.70 15.64
CA GLU A 242 0.99 -36.01 15.61
C GLU A 242 1.66 -36.96 14.61
N GLN A 243 1.98 -36.48 13.41
CA GLN A 243 2.75 -37.27 12.43
C GLN A 243 4.12 -37.68 12.97
N GLU A 244 4.82 -36.77 13.66
CA GLU A 244 6.12 -37.09 14.25
C GLU A 244 6.00 -38.12 15.39
N ARG A 245 4.96 -38.03 16.23
CA ARG A 245 4.67 -39.04 17.25
C ARG A 245 4.37 -40.40 16.63
N ALA A 246 3.49 -40.46 15.64
CA ALA A 246 3.17 -41.69 14.93
C ALA A 246 4.42 -42.33 14.30
N ARG A 247 5.30 -41.52 13.68
CA ARG A 247 6.56 -41.99 13.12
C ARG A 247 7.52 -42.52 14.19
N ARG A 248 7.61 -41.88 15.36
CA ARG A 248 8.43 -42.35 16.49
C ARG A 248 7.89 -43.65 17.08
N GLU A 249 6.57 -43.77 17.23
CA GLU A 249 5.90 -45.00 17.70
C GLU A 249 6.10 -46.16 16.73
N GLU A 250 5.97 -45.92 15.43
CA GLU A 250 6.22 -46.93 14.41
C GLU A 250 7.69 -47.38 14.42
N GLN A 251 8.63 -46.44 14.53
CA GLN A 251 10.05 -46.76 14.67
C GLN A 251 10.35 -47.55 15.95
N ALA A 252 9.72 -47.21 17.07
CA ALA A 252 9.85 -47.96 18.32
C ALA A 252 9.30 -49.38 18.17
N ARG A 253 8.13 -49.55 17.53
CA ARG A 253 7.52 -50.85 17.25
C ARG A 253 8.42 -51.72 16.38
N LEU A 254 8.98 -51.17 15.30
CA LEU A 254 9.91 -51.87 14.41
C LEU A 254 11.19 -52.29 15.14
N ARG A 255 11.73 -51.46 16.04
CA ARG A 255 12.89 -51.83 16.88
C ARG A 255 12.56 -52.98 17.82
N GLN A 256 11.39 -52.95 18.45
CA GLN A 256 10.94 -54.00 19.36
C GLN A 256 10.71 -55.34 18.64
N GLN A 257 10.12 -55.32 17.45
CA GLN A 257 9.99 -56.51 16.60
C GLN A 257 11.36 -57.13 16.28
N ARG A 258 12.33 -56.32 15.84
CA ARG A 258 13.71 -56.80 15.57
C ARG A 258 14.38 -57.40 16.80
N LEU A 259 14.13 -56.85 17.99
CA LEU A 259 14.65 -57.41 19.25
C LEU A 259 14.00 -58.76 19.57
N ASN A 260 12.68 -58.87 19.41
CA ASN A 260 11.96 -60.13 19.61
C ASN A 260 12.41 -61.22 18.62
N ASP A 261 12.63 -60.87 17.34
CA ASP A 261 13.13 -61.81 16.33
C ASP A 261 14.54 -62.32 16.67
N ARG A 262 15.41 -61.45 17.18
CA ARG A 262 16.74 -61.85 17.68
C ARG A 262 16.66 -62.76 18.89
N TYR A 263 15.72 -62.51 19.80
CA TYR A 263 15.53 -63.34 20.99
C TYR A 263 15.00 -64.73 20.61
N ASN A 264 14.01 -64.79 19.72
CA ASN A 264 13.45 -66.05 19.22
C ASN A 264 14.49 -66.88 18.44
N ASN A 265 15.32 -66.26 17.60
CA ASN A 265 16.40 -66.97 16.88
C ASN A 265 17.56 -67.43 17.78
N ARG A 266 17.61 -67.02 19.06
CA ARG A 266 18.65 -67.44 20.01
C ARG A 266 18.30 -68.75 20.75
N TYR A 267 17.06 -69.22 20.64
CA TYR A 267 16.57 -70.46 21.27
C TYR A 267 16.48 -71.66 20.30
N TYR A 268 16.92 -71.50 19.04
CA TYR A 268 16.91 -72.54 18.00
C TYR A 268 18.31 -73.06 17.63
N TRP A 269 19.29 -72.94 18.53
CA TRP A 269 20.61 -73.60 18.42
C TRP A 269 20.92 -74.40 19.68
#